data_AF-A0A960RZN0-F1
#
_entry.id   AF-A0A960RZN0-F1
#
_cell.length_a   1.000
_cell.length_b   1.000
_cell.length_c   1.000
_cell.angle_alpha   90.00
_cell.angle_beta   90.00
_cell.angle_gamma   90.00
#
_symmetry.space_group_name_H-M   'P 1'
#
loop_
_entity.id
_entity.type
_entity.pdbx_description
1 polymer ?
#
loop_
_entity_poly.entity_id
_entity_poly.type
_entity_poly.pdbx_seq_one_letter_code
_entity_poly.pdbx_strand_id
1 'polypeptide(L)'
;MRSFILAFSLVSAAAIEAAPETTTTESRELKTFYNKLEEQIEIQQKRVEDIKSQIESREIIPPAAILAEFENAYIMLNIKRTLYGNFYGTPSVQSPAVREALLAIFEKTIITQGDLAQLEALVRQERPKYAGQQSQ
;
A
#
# COMPACT_ATOMS: atom_id res chain seq x y z
N MET A 1 65.60 -43.47 1.74
CA MET A 1 64.67 -43.07 0.67
C MET A 1 63.71 -42.04 1.25
N ARG A 2 63.55 -40.89 0.56
CA ARG A 2 62.27 -40.17 0.28
C ARG A 2 61.28 -40.04 1.46
N SER A 3 60.85 -38.89 1.96
CA SER A 3 60.60 -37.59 1.33
C SER A 3 60.34 -36.52 2.40
N PHE A 4 60.63 -35.26 2.04
CA PHE A 4 60.02 -34.03 2.54
C PHE A 4 58.47 -34.10 2.48
N ILE A 5 57.77 -33.37 3.36
CA ILE A 5 56.64 -32.48 3.01
C ILE A 5 56.46 -31.42 4.12
N LEU A 6 56.61 -30.16 3.72
CA LEU A 6 56.09 -28.95 4.36
C LEU A 6 54.57 -28.88 4.11
N ALA A 7 53.77 -28.51 5.12
CA ALA A 7 52.42 -27.97 4.92
C ALA A 7 52.14 -26.98 6.07
N PHE A 8 52.35 -25.68 5.88
CA PHE A 8 51.47 -24.68 5.27
C PHE A 8 50.23 -24.37 6.12
N SER A 9 50.24 -23.18 6.72
CA SER A 9 49.17 -22.55 7.49
C SER A 9 47.86 -22.45 6.73
N LEU A 10 46.73 -22.53 7.44
CA LEU A 10 45.55 -21.71 7.13
C LEU A 10 44.84 -21.35 8.43
N VAL A 11 45.05 -20.11 8.85
CA VAL A 11 44.12 -19.39 9.74
C VAL A 11 42.85 -19.19 8.90
N SER A 12 41.80 -19.93 9.20
CA SER A 12 40.47 -19.63 8.68
C SER A 12 39.94 -18.41 9.40
N ALA A 13 40.18 -17.23 8.81
CA ALA A 13 39.34 -16.08 9.05
C ALA A 13 37.97 -16.40 8.46
N ALA A 14 37.04 -16.84 9.30
CA ALA A 14 35.63 -16.89 8.94
C ALA A 14 35.19 -15.43 8.72
N ALA A 15 35.20 -15.00 7.46
CA ALA A 15 34.45 -13.83 7.04
C ALA A 15 32.97 -14.14 7.31
N ILE A 16 32.43 -13.53 8.37
CA ILE A 16 30.98 -13.47 8.58
C ILE A 16 30.46 -12.54 7.49
N GLU A 17 30.12 -13.12 6.34
CA GLU A 17 29.35 -12.46 5.31
C GLU A 17 27.91 -12.36 5.86
N ALA A 18 27.65 -11.23 6.53
CA ALA A 18 26.31 -10.87 6.96
C ALA A 18 25.47 -10.63 5.69
N ALA A 19 24.65 -11.61 5.33
CA ALA A 19 23.61 -11.43 4.32
C ALA A 19 22.67 -10.28 4.77
N PRO A 20 22.23 -9.40 3.86
CA PRO A 20 21.50 -8.19 4.21
C PRO A 20 20.12 -8.51 4.83
N GLU A 21 19.85 -8.00 6.03
CA GLU A 21 18.57 -8.10 6.75
C GLU A 21 17.42 -7.27 6.13
N THR A 22 17.52 -6.90 4.85
CA THR A 22 16.63 -5.91 4.22
C THR A 22 15.25 -6.47 3.87
N THR A 23 15.14 -7.76 3.55
CA THR A 23 13.90 -8.36 3.01
C THR A 23 12.78 -8.52 4.05
N THR A 24 13.12 -8.72 5.32
CA THR A 24 12.12 -8.89 6.40
C THR A 24 11.47 -7.58 6.83
N THR A 25 12.23 -6.48 6.83
CA THR A 25 11.73 -5.17 7.24
C THR A 25 10.80 -4.57 6.18
N GLU A 26 11.20 -4.61 4.91
CA GLU A 26 10.39 -4.12 3.78
C GLU A 26 9.05 -4.86 3.67
N SER A 27 9.05 -6.18 3.85
CA SER A 27 7.83 -7.00 3.86
C SER A 27 6.86 -6.60 4.99
N ARG A 28 7.40 -6.30 6.19
CA ARG A 28 6.58 -5.87 7.34
C ARG A 28 5.97 -4.48 7.12
N GLU A 29 6.75 -3.56 6.55
CA GLU A 29 6.28 -2.21 6.22
C GLU A 29 5.15 -2.25 5.19
N LEU A 30 5.31 -3.04 4.13
CA LEU A 30 4.27 -3.23 3.11
C LEU A 30 2.99 -3.83 3.69
N LYS A 31 3.12 -4.84 4.55
CA LYS A 31 1.96 -5.42 5.24
C LYS A 31 1.24 -4.37 6.09
N THR A 32 1.99 -3.60 6.88
CA THR A 32 1.43 -2.53 7.72
C THR A 32 0.74 -1.47 6.87
N PHE A 33 1.32 -1.11 5.74
CA PHE A 33 0.74 -0.20 4.77
C PHE A 33 -0.59 -0.71 4.21
N TYR A 34 -0.64 -1.96 3.72
CA TYR A 34 -1.89 -2.51 3.18
C TYR A 34 -2.99 -2.62 4.23
N ASN A 35 -2.65 -3.02 5.45
CA ASN A 35 -3.61 -3.06 6.56
C ASN A 35 -4.25 -1.68 6.80
N LYS A 36 -3.48 -0.59 6.72
CA LYS A 36 -4.03 0.78 6.86
C LYS A 36 -4.98 1.14 5.72
N LEU A 37 -4.68 0.73 4.48
CA LEU A 37 -5.58 0.99 3.36
C LEU A 37 -6.89 0.20 3.50
N GLU A 38 -6.81 -1.06 3.95
CA GLU A 38 -7.97 -1.90 4.24
C GLU A 38 -8.83 -1.30 5.35
N GLU A 39 -8.21 -0.85 6.45
CA GLU A 39 -8.91 -0.15 7.55
C GLU A 39 -9.70 1.06 7.03
N GLN A 40 -9.10 1.88 6.14
CA GLN A 40 -9.79 3.02 5.55
C GLN A 40 -10.95 2.62 4.61
N ILE A 41 -10.84 1.47 3.93
CA ILE A 41 -11.95 0.90 3.14
C ILE A 41 -13.07 0.44 4.08
N GLU A 42 -12.74 -0.23 5.18
CA GLU A 42 -13.72 -0.70 6.18
C GLU A 42 -14.45 0.47 6.85
N ILE A 43 -13.73 1.52 7.25
CA ILE A 43 -14.32 2.74 7.81
C ILE A 43 -15.32 3.36 6.82
N GLN A 44 -14.94 3.46 5.54
CA GLN A 44 -15.81 4.02 4.51
C GLN A 44 -17.00 3.10 4.20
N GLN A 45 -16.82 1.79 4.21
CA GLN A 45 -17.90 0.80 4.04
C GLN A 45 -18.92 0.91 5.18
N LYS A 46 -18.45 0.97 6.43
CA LYS A 46 -19.32 1.15 7.59
C LYS A 46 -20.13 2.45 7.49
N ARG A 47 -19.50 3.54 7.05
CA ARG A 47 -20.23 4.81 6.81
C ARG A 47 -21.35 4.67 5.79
N VAL A 48 -21.11 3.95 4.68
CA VAL A 48 -22.14 3.69 3.67
C VAL A 48 -23.29 2.88 4.26
N GLU A 49 -22.99 1.85 5.05
CA GLU A 49 -24.00 1.02 5.73
C GLU A 49 -24.82 1.81 6.76
N ASP A 50 -24.17 2.66 7.55
CA ASP A 50 -24.82 3.51 8.54
C ASP A 50 -25.79 4.50 7.89
N ILE A 51 -25.41 5.12 6.76
CA ILE A 51 -26.29 6.03 6.02
C ILE A 51 -27.42 5.25 5.35
N LYS A 52 -27.13 4.08 4.77
CA LYS A 52 -28.13 3.20 4.16
C LYS A 52 -29.20 2.79 5.19
N SER A 53 -28.79 2.40 6.39
CA SER A 53 -29.70 2.05 7.49
C SER A 53 -30.59 3.24 7.89
N GLN A 54 -30.05 4.46 7.90
CA GLN A 54 -30.82 5.68 8.14
C GLN A 54 -31.83 6.01 7.02
N ILE A 55 -31.55 5.60 5.79
CA ILE A 55 -32.47 5.73 4.66
C ILE A 55 -33.60 4.70 4.78
N GLU A 56 -33.26 3.45 5.08
CA GLU A 56 -34.20 2.32 5.12
C GLU A 56 -35.10 2.32 6.36
N SER A 57 -34.65 2.91 7.46
CA SER A 57 -35.43 3.00 8.71
C SER A 57 -36.54 4.06 8.69
N ARG A 58 -36.62 4.90 7.67
CA ARG A 58 -37.62 5.98 7.58
C ARG A 58 -38.86 5.50 6.82
N GLU A 59 -40.03 5.63 7.46
CA GLU A 59 -41.33 5.43 6.80
C GLU A 59 -41.66 6.52 5.77
N ILE A 60 -40.87 7.61 5.75
CA ILE A 60 -41.00 8.74 4.83
C ILE A 60 -39.81 8.84 3.88
N ILE A 61 -40.02 9.45 2.71
CA ILE A 61 -38.98 9.70 1.71
C ILE A 61 -37.78 10.43 2.35
N PRO A 62 -36.54 9.94 2.19
CA PRO A 62 -35.35 10.57 2.75
C PRO A 62 -35.14 11.99 2.19
N PRO A 63 -34.66 12.94 3.00
CA PRO A 63 -34.22 14.24 2.50
C PRO A 63 -33.14 14.10 1.41
N ALA A 64 -33.17 14.97 0.40
CA ALA A 64 -32.19 14.98 -0.69
C ALA A 64 -30.74 15.07 -0.21
N ALA A 65 -30.48 15.77 0.91
CA ALA A 65 -29.16 15.85 1.52
C ALA A 65 -28.62 14.48 1.97
N ILE A 66 -29.48 13.61 2.52
CA ILE A 66 -29.09 12.25 2.95
C ILE A 66 -28.79 11.38 1.73
N LEU A 67 -29.59 11.49 0.66
CA LEU A 67 -29.35 10.78 -0.59
C LEU A 67 -28.02 11.20 -1.22
N ALA A 68 -27.75 12.51 -1.29
CA ALA A 68 -26.47 13.03 -1.78
C ALA A 68 -25.29 12.59 -0.91
N GLU A 69 -25.46 12.52 0.42
CA GLU A 69 -24.42 11.98 1.31
C GLU A 69 -24.15 10.50 1.04
N PHE A 70 -25.20 9.70 0.87
CA PHE A 70 -25.10 8.29 0.54
C PHE A 70 -24.35 8.07 -0.78
N GLU A 71 -24.75 8.78 -1.84
CA GLU A 71 -24.11 8.72 -3.15
C GLU A 71 -22.62 9.06 -3.06
N ASN A 72 -22.28 10.16 -2.37
CA ASN A 72 -20.89 10.56 -2.18
C ASN A 72 -20.10 9.49 -1.40
N ALA A 73 -20.66 8.98 -0.29
CA ALA A 73 -20.00 7.95 0.52
C ALA A 73 -19.76 6.66 -0.29
N TYR A 74 -20.72 6.28 -1.12
CA TYR A 74 -20.63 5.11 -2.00
C TYR A 74 -19.58 5.30 -3.11
N ILE A 75 -19.53 6.49 -3.74
CA ILE A 75 -18.50 6.81 -4.74
C ILE A 75 -17.10 6.76 -4.09
N MET A 76 -16.93 7.36 -2.91
CA MET A 76 -15.64 7.35 -2.21
C MET A 76 -15.18 5.93 -1.86
N LEU A 77 -16.10 5.08 -1.42
CA LEU A 77 -15.82 3.65 -1.18
C LEU A 77 -15.29 2.96 -2.44
N ASN A 78 -15.94 3.17 -3.58
CA ASN A 78 -15.54 2.56 -4.85
C ASN A 78 -14.18 3.08 -5.33
N ILE A 79 -13.90 4.37 -5.15
CA ILE A 79 -12.58 4.94 -5.45
C ILE A 79 -11.51 4.27 -4.58
N LYS A 80 -11.69 4.19 -3.26
CA LYS A 80 -10.72 3.55 -2.35
C LYS A 80 -10.48 2.08 -2.72
N ARG A 81 -11.54 1.31 -2.99
CA ARG A 81 -11.41 -0.09 -3.45
C ARG A 81 -10.65 -0.22 -4.77
N THR A 82 -10.95 0.64 -5.73
CA THR A 82 -10.30 0.65 -7.05
C THR A 82 -8.82 1.00 -6.91
N LEU A 83 -8.49 2.02 -6.11
CA LEU A 83 -7.10 2.37 -5.82
C LEU A 83 -6.36 1.23 -5.13
N TYR A 84 -6.96 0.59 -4.12
CA TYR A 84 -6.35 -0.55 -3.45
C TYR A 84 -6.04 -1.67 -4.45
N GLY A 85 -7.02 -2.07 -5.28
CA GLY A 85 -6.82 -3.09 -6.31
C GLY A 85 -5.76 -2.72 -7.34
N ASN A 86 -5.65 -1.45 -7.72
CA ASN A 86 -4.66 -0.98 -8.68
C ASN A 86 -3.23 -0.91 -8.13
N PHE A 87 -3.04 -0.86 -6.81
CA PHE A 87 -1.72 -0.72 -6.18
C PHE A 87 -1.26 -1.97 -5.42
N TYR A 88 -2.18 -2.87 -5.05
CA TYR A 88 -1.84 -4.10 -4.35
C TYR A 88 -0.85 -4.96 -5.15
N GLY A 89 0.26 -5.33 -4.50
CA GLY A 89 1.32 -6.13 -5.11
C GLY A 89 2.09 -5.47 -6.26
N THR A 90 1.87 -4.17 -6.54
CA THR A 90 2.53 -3.51 -7.67
C THR A 90 3.93 -2.98 -7.32
N PRO A 91 4.88 -2.90 -8.28
CA PRO A 91 6.19 -2.31 -8.03
C PRO A 91 6.14 -0.84 -7.55
N SER A 92 5.06 -0.12 -7.89
CA SER A 92 4.90 1.28 -7.52
C SER A 92 4.81 1.48 -6.00
N VAL A 93 4.30 0.50 -5.24
CA VAL A 93 4.24 0.60 -3.77
C VAL A 93 5.58 0.38 -3.08
N GLN A 94 6.62 -0.03 -3.81
CA GLN A 94 7.98 -0.10 -3.25
C GLN A 94 8.54 1.30 -2.98
N SER A 95 8.05 2.32 -3.68
CA SER A 95 8.36 3.73 -3.39
C SER A 95 7.66 4.18 -2.09
N PRO A 96 8.43 4.60 -1.05
CA PRO A 96 7.83 5.17 0.16
C PRO A 96 6.99 6.40 -0.12
N ALA A 97 7.38 7.23 -1.10
CA ALA A 97 6.64 8.43 -1.49
C ALA A 97 5.26 8.07 -2.08
N VAL A 98 5.18 7.02 -2.89
CA VAL A 98 3.90 6.53 -3.42
C VAL A 98 3.03 5.98 -2.28
N ARG A 99 3.61 5.26 -1.32
CA ARG A 99 2.86 4.75 -0.15
C ARG A 99 2.29 5.90 0.68
N GLU A 100 3.11 6.90 0.98
CA GLU A 100 2.70 8.08 1.75
C GLU A 100 1.58 8.85 1.05
N ALA A 101 1.73 9.11 -0.26
CA ALA A 101 0.71 9.80 -1.05
C ALA A 101 -0.60 9.00 -1.13
N LEU A 102 -0.53 7.67 -1.32
CA LEU A 102 -1.71 6.82 -1.37
C LEU A 102 -2.43 6.81 -0.02
N LEU A 103 -1.69 6.68 1.09
CA LEU A 103 -2.28 6.72 2.42
C LEU A 103 -2.96 8.07 2.69
N ALA A 104 -2.31 9.18 2.36
CA ALA A 104 -2.88 10.51 2.50
C ALA A 104 -4.18 10.69 1.69
N ILE A 105 -4.27 10.08 0.50
CA ILE A 105 -5.52 10.07 -0.29
C ILE A 105 -6.59 9.20 0.38
N PHE A 106 -6.21 8.07 0.98
CA PHE A 106 -7.15 7.19 1.69
C PHE A 106 -7.67 7.80 2.99
N GLU A 107 -6.97 8.74 3.61
CA GLU A 107 -7.45 9.45 4.80
C GLU A 107 -8.43 10.59 4.46
N LYS A 108 -8.56 10.96 3.18
CA LYS A 108 -9.51 12.01 2.76
C LYS A 108 -10.95 11.53 2.79
N THR A 109 -11.82 12.43 3.26
CA THR A 109 -13.28 12.32 3.16
C THR A 109 -13.76 12.44 1.72
N ILE A 110 -13.14 13.33 0.93
CA ILE A 110 -13.44 13.54 -0.49
C ILE A 110 -12.13 13.42 -1.27
N ILE A 111 -12.09 12.49 -2.21
CA ILE A 111 -10.99 12.30 -3.15
C ILE A 111 -11.38 12.99 -4.45
N THR A 112 -10.58 13.97 -4.84
CA THR A 112 -10.81 14.77 -6.06
C THR A 112 -10.04 14.20 -7.24
N GLN A 113 -10.41 14.61 -8.46
CA GLN A 113 -9.60 14.28 -9.65
C GLN A 113 -8.17 14.83 -9.57
N GLY A 114 -7.98 15.98 -8.92
CA GLY A 114 -6.65 16.56 -8.70
C GLY A 114 -5.75 15.65 -7.86
N ASP A 115 -6.32 15.03 -6.82
CA ASP A 115 -5.59 14.06 -5.98
C ASP A 115 -5.13 12.85 -6.79
N LEU A 116 -6.02 12.32 -7.62
CA LEU A 116 -5.73 11.17 -8.48
C LEU A 116 -4.67 11.51 -9.54
N ALA A 117 -4.75 12.71 -10.14
CA ALA A 117 -3.77 13.16 -11.13
C ALA A 117 -2.38 13.38 -10.51
N GLN A 118 -2.31 13.90 -9.28
CA GLN A 118 -1.06 14.06 -8.54
C GLN A 118 -0.44 12.70 -8.20
N LEU A 119 -1.25 11.75 -7.75
CA LEU A 119 -0.81 10.37 -7.50
C LEU A 119 -0.27 9.72 -8.78
N GLU A 120 -0.98 9.87 -9.90
CA GLU A 120 -0.55 9.33 -11.19
C GLU A 120 0.80 9.95 -11.65
N ALA A 121 0.94 11.27 -11.50
CA ALA A 121 2.20 11.96 -11.80
C ALA A 121 3.36 11.43 -10.94
N LEU A 122 3.13 11.28 -9.63
CA LEU A 122 4.12 10.72 -8.71
C LEU A 122 4.50 9.28 -9.08
N VAL A 123 3.52 8.43 -9.39
CA VAL A 123 3.78 7.05 -9.81
C VAL A 123 4.61 7.01 -11.09
N ARG A 124 4.34 7.88 -12.07
CA ARG A 124 5.15 7.95 -13.30
C ARG A 124 6.59 8.38 -13.01
N GLN A 125 6.79 9.29 -12.07
CA GLN A 125 8.11 9.74 -11.64
C GLN A 125 8.88 8.65 -10.89
N GLU A 126 8.22 7.88 -10.03
CA GLU A 126 8.85 6.90 -9.14
C GLU A 126 9.06 5.53 -9.80
N ARG A 127 8.15 5.10 -10.68
CA ARG A 127 8.15 3.74 -11.27
C ARG A 127 9.49 3.31 -11.88
N PRO A 128 10.23 4.14 -12.65
CA PRO A 128 11.51 3.72 -13.23
C PRO A 128 12.57 3.29 -12.19
N LYS A 129 12.48 3.79 -10.96
CA LYS A 129 13.43 3.49 -9.88
C LYS A 129 13.24 2.08 -9.31
N TYR A 130 12.03 1.53 -9.43
CA TYR A 130 11.61 0.28 -8.80
C TYR A 130 11.25 -0.82 -9.82
N ALA A 131 11.31 -0.51 -11.13
CA ALA A 131 10.93 -1.43 -12.21
C ALA A 131 11.78 -2.71 -12.29
N GLY A 132 12.99 -2.73 -11.71
CA GLY A 132 13.90 -3.88 -11.72
C GLY A 132 13.79 -4.82 -10.52
N GLN A 133 13.01 -4.49 -9.49
CA GLN A 133 12.99 -5.24 -8.23
C GLN A 133 12.13 -6.52 -8.25
N GLN A 134 11.51 -6.87 -9.39
CA GLN A 134 10.73 -8.12 -9.54
C GLN A 134 11.53 -9.32 -10.09
N SER A 135 12.85 -9.27 -10.04
CA SER A 135 13.70 -10.34 -10.61
C SER A 135 14.47 -11.12 -9.56
N GLN A 136 13.83 -11.62 -8.48
CA GLN A 136 14.35 -12.72 -7.64
C GLN A 136 13.21 -13.55 -7.05
#